data_AF-A0A9Q0Y8H4-F1
#
_entry.id   AF-A0A9Q0Y8H4-F1
#
_cell.length_a   1.000
_cell.length_b   1.000
_cell.length_c   1.000
_cell.angle_alpha   90.00
_cell.angle_beta   90.00
_cell.angle_gamma   90.00
#
_symmetry.space_group_name_H-M   'P 1'
#
loop_
_entity.id
_entity.type
_entity.pdbx_description
1 polymer ?
#
loop_
_entity_poly.entity_id
_entity_poly.type
_entity_poly.pdbx_seq_one_letter_code
_entity_poly.pdbx_strand_id
1 'polypeptide(L)'
;MSLENNSFVEPKWESLPGYLQELVNRDNKRLRQWITELIEMRKGNVQKGRDRHDEIVNIYSMLPAKKDLTYDFIETSWIKEWLDPQAKVTEIPQVNNKELLCSHGKVDPGKIHLAKRIKKEAADKIYSSYGGGPRITEKGLCEACVKARATLMRLQSCLQEDSKFIIQGLKSKVESGCGYWVGKQSLKCWKRLAQSQVEETEVNNTEVNGNTKSDDSNLQEDEMDSELVQFNEDIQCPHGSLTTDTSKRRIISSGVWRRLQKYFTSAPEFAETCHPCALCQRSDDQKAEEKDLNCAKAASLKEVLSNIYITRRRPSVGSRFYIFSCIFSFFLVWHSEWEILQENFPVNYTIRLFQTKDESVPRFQTQPGSQHDSLKSVTLYEFTRPDSKAPPIRKLTQDDVEAEALRDSRQDSDPDYTEQIIKKPKLAENLMNLDGQRRSSRHRRVRGEKEVIASSSNTLKELKIKV
;
A
#
# COMPACT_ATOMS: atom_id res chain seq x y z
N MET A 1 -35.75 18.21 93.38
CA MET A 1 -36.72 18.51 92.31
C MET A 1 -36.81 17.29 91.43
N SER A 2 -37.99 16.68 91.44
CA SER A 2 -38.35 15.45 90.76
C SER A 2 -38.33 15.65 89.24
N LEU A 3 -37.71 14.75 88.50
CA LEU A 3 -37.97 14.58 87.06
C LEU A 3 -38.91 13.40 86.93
N GLU A 4 -40.12 13.71 86.46
CA GLU A 4 -41.23 12.79 86.25
C GLU A 4 -40.87 11.73 85.19
N ASN A 5 -41.08 10.47 85.54
CA ASN A 5 -41.16 9.37 84.59
C ASN A 5 -42.43 9.55 83.74
N ASN A 6 -42.28 10.21 82.59
CA ASN A 6 -43.31 10.26 81.57
C ASN A 6 -43.36 8.90 80.86
N SER A 7 -44.15 7.97 81.40
CA SER A 7 -44.40 6.67 80.76
C SER A 7 -45.19 6.91 79.48
N PHE A 8 -44.52 6.79 78.33
CA PHE A 8 -45.17 6.73 77.02
C PHE A 8 -46.08 5.49 76.99
N VAL A 9 -47.37 5.69 77.22
CA VAL A 9 -48.39 4.65 77.03
C VAL A 9 -48.64 4.56 75.54
N GLU A 10 -48.23 3.45 74.90
CA GLU A 10 -48.63 3.17 73.53
C GLU A 10 -50.16 3.26 73.45
N PRO A 11 -50.72 4.12 72.57
CA PRO A 11 -52.16 4.24 72.44
C PRO A 11 -52.71 2.89 71.96
N LYS A 12 -53.47 2.23 72.83
CA LYS A 12 -54.13 0.96 72.51
C LYS A 12 -55.05 1.19 71.32
N TRP A 13 -54.97 0.34 70.31
CA TRP A 13 -55.81 0.35 69.11
C TRP A 13 -57.31 0.61 69.39
N GLU A 14 -57.80 0.08 70.51
CA GLU A 14 -59.17 0.21 71.02
C GLU A 14 -59.58 1.65 71.40
N SER A 15 -58.62 2.56 71.62
CA SER A 15 -58.89 3.96 72.00
C SER A 15 -59.05 4.91 70.81
N LEU A 16 -58.84 4.44 69.58
CA LEU A 16 -59.04 5.25 68.37
C LEU A 16 -60.54 5.46 68.07
N PRO A 17 -60.95 6.62 67.54
CA PRO A 17 -62.30 6.81 67.00
C PRO A 17 -62.68 5.73 65.98
N GLY A 18 -63.92 5.24 66.03
CA GLY A 18 -64.38 4.13 65.18
C GLY A 18 -64.17 4.35 63.68
N TYR A 19 -64.33 5.58 63.18
CA TYR A 19 -64.10 5.90 61.76
C TYR A 19 -62.63 5.74 61.33
N LEU A 20 -61.67 5.99 62.23
CA LEU A 20 -60.24 5.77 61.96
C LEU A 20 -59.90 4.28 62.02
N GLN A 21 -60.49 3.54 62.97
CA GLN A 21 -60.34 2.09 63.03
C GLN A 21 -60.86 1.43 61.74
N GLU A 22 -62.01 1.85 61.22
CA GLU A 22 -62.56 1.36 59.96
C GLU A 22 -61.67 1.67 58.75
N LEU A 23 -61.09 2.87 58.67
CA LEU A 23 -60.17 3.25 57.59
C LEU A 23 -58.91 2.38 57.63
N VAL A 24 -58.29 2.23 58.80
CA VAL A 24 -57.11 1.38 58.99
C VAL A 24 -57.44 -0.08 58.69
N ASN A 25 -58.60 -0.57 59.10
CA ASN A 25 -59.04 -1.94 58.76
C ASN A 25 -59.22 -2.14 57.25
N ARG A 26 -59.74 -1.14 56.54
CA ARG A 26 -59.90 -1.17 55.07
C ARG A 26 -58.55 -1.21 54.37
N ASP A 27 -57.61 -0.36 54.78
CA ASP A 27 -56.26 -0.32 54.21
C ASP A 27 -55.47 -1.59 54.55
N ASN A 28 -55.57 -2.09 55.79
CA ASN A 28 -54.99 -3.36 56.18
C ASN A 28 -55.56 -4.53 55.36
N LYS A 29 -56.87 -4.52 55.07
CA LYS A 29 -57.49 -5.53 54.20
C LYS A 29 -56.91 -5.45 52.78
N ARG A 30 -56.79 -4.24 52.22
CA ARG A 30 -56.19 -4.01 50.90
C ARG A 30 -54.73 -4.45 50.85
N LEU A 31 -53.95 -4.14 51.88
CA LEU A 31 -52.56 -4.55 52.01
C LEU A 31 -52.43 -6.07 52.08
N ARG A 32 -53.26 -6.74 52.89
CA ARG A 32 -53.29 -8.21 52.99
C ARG A 32 -53.63 -8.87 51.65
N GLN A 33 -54.61 -8.32 50.92
CA GLN A 33 -54.95 -8.80 49.56
C GLN A 33 -53.77 -8.66 48.61
N TRP A 34 -53.15 -7.48 48.55
CA TRP A 34 -51.98 -7.23 47.72
C TRP A 34 -50.78 -8.14 48.06
N ILE A 35 -50.51 -8.37 49.35
CA ILE A 35 -49.47 -9.33 49.79
C ILE A 35 -49.80 -10.74 49.31
N THR A 36 -51.08 -11.14 49.37
CA THR A 36 -51.52 -12.47 48.91
C THR A 36 -51.30 -12.62 47.41
N GLU A 37 -51.70 -11.62 46.61
CA GLU A 37 -51.47 -11.58 45.17
C GLU A 37 -49.98 -11.64 44.83
N LEU A 38 -49.13 -10.89 45.54
CA LEU A 38 -47.67 -10.94 45.36
C LEU A 38 -47.09 -12.32 45.66
N ILE A 39 -47.55 -12.99 46.73
CA ILE A 39 -47.11 -14.33 47.09
C ILE A 39 -47.54 -15.34 46.02
N GLU A 40 -48.76 -15.26 45.52
CA GLU A 40 -49.26 -16.12 44.44
C GLU A 40 -48.51 -15.90 43.14
N MET A 41 -48.29 -14.65 42.74
CA MET A 41 -47.49 -14.29 41.58
C MET A 41 -46.04 -14.80 41.70
N ARG A 42 -45.42 -14.65 42.87
CA ARG A 42 -44.07 -15.18 43.14
C ARG A 42 -44.05 -16.70 43.07
N LYS A 43 -45.03 -17.39 43.67
CA LYS A 43 -45.16 -18.85 43.59
C LYS A 43 -45.32 -19.32 42.14
N GLY A 44 -46.17 -18.66 41.35
CA GLY A 44 -46.37 -18.95 39.94
C GLY A 44 -45.10 -18.77 39.11
N ASN A 45 -44.36 -17.67 39.33
CA ASN A 45 -43.08 -17.43 38.65
C ASN A 45 -42.00 -18.46 39.03
N VAL A 46 -41.91 -18.83 40.31
CA VAL A 46 -41.00 -19.86 40.78
C VAL A 46 -41.35 -21.22 40.16
N GLN A 47 -42.65 -21.56 40.07
CA GLN A 47 -43.08 -22.82 39.46
C GLN A 47 -42.74 -22.86 37.97
N LYS A 48 -43.05 -21.82 37.21
CA LYS A 48 -42.66 -21.71 35.79
C LYS A 48 -41.15 -21.84 35.58
N GLY A 49 -40.36 -21.28 36.49
CA GLY A 49 -38.90 -21.42 36.48
C GLY A 49 -38.44 -22.85 36.73
N ARG A 50 -39.07 -23.57 37.66
CA ARG A 50 -38.79 -25.00 37.91
C ARG A 50 -39.18 -25.87 36.72
N ASP A 51 -40.40 -25.69 36.19
CA ASP A 51 -40.89 -26.46 35.05
C ASP A 51 -39.95 -26.31 33.84
N ARG A 52 -39.48 -25.09 33.58
CA ARG A 52 -38.46 -24.83 32.55
C ARG A 52 -37.14 -25.54 32.85
N HIS A 53 -36.65 -25.44 34.09
CA HIS A 53 -35.39 -26.08 34.47
C HIS A 53 -35.46 -27.60 34.27
N ASP A 54 -36.56 -28.23 34.69
CA ASP A 54 -36.79 -29.66 34.53
C ASP A 54 -36.89 -30.06 33.04
N GLU A 55 -37.55 -29.25 32.20
CA GLU A 55 -37.58 -29.44 30.74
C GLU A 55 -36.16 -29.39 30.14
N ILE A 56 -35.38 -28.35 30.48
CA ILE A 56 -34.01 -28.18 29.99
C ILE A 56 -33.13 -29.35 30.42
N VAL A 57 -33.16 -29.74 31.69
CA VAL A 57 -32.37 -30.86 32.21
C VAL A 57 -32.72 -32.16 31.48
N ASN A 58 -34.01 -32.41 31.27
CA ASN A 58 -34.48 -33.58 30.53
C ASN A 58 -33.93 -33.57 29.09
N ILE A 59 -34.16 -32.50 28.32
CA ILE A 59 -33.68 -32.38 26.93
C ILE A 59 -32.15 -32.43 26.86
N TYR A 60 -31.45 -31.70 27.73
CA TYR A 60 -30.00 -31.60 27.76
C TYR A 60 -29.33 -32.97 27.95
N SER A 61 -29.89 -33.81 28.82
CA SER A 61 -29.39 -35.17 29.04
C SER A 61 -29.44 -36.07 27.78
N MET A 62 -30.36 -35.77 26.85
CA MET A 62 -30.55 -36.51 25.60
C MET A 62 -29.83 -35.87 24.39
N LEU A 63 -29.32 -34.64 24.51
CA LEU A 63 -28.70 -33.91 23.40
C LEU A 63 -27.55 -34.66 22.71
N PRO A 64 -26.61 -35.32 23.42
CA PRO A 64 -25.43 -35.89 22.78
C PRO A 64 -25.77 -37.01 21.78
N ALA A 65 -25.41 -36.81 20.52
CA ALA A 65 -25.50 -37.84 19.49
C ALA A 65 -24.25 -38.76 19.51
N LYS A 66 -24.46 -40.06 19.79
CA LYS A 66 -23.44 -41.11 19.63
C LYS A 66 -23.14 -41.35 18.14
N LYS A 67 -22.01 -42.00 17.83
CA LYS A 67 -21.52 -42.19 16.45
C LYS A 67 -22.52 -42.87 15.50
N ASP A 68 -23.32 -43.81 16.00
CA ASP A 68 -24.20 -44.65 15.16
C ASP A 68 -25.68 -44.24 15.19
N LEU A 69 -25.99 -43.08 15.78
CA LEU A 69 -27.36 -42.60 15.93
C LEU A 69 -27.66 -41.49 14.92
N THR A 70 -28.88 -41.48 14.40
CA THR A 70 -29.38 -40.38 13.57
C THR A 70 -29.35 -39.07 14.35
N TYR A 71 -28.93 -38.01 13.69
CA TYR A 71 -28.71 -36.71 14.30
C TYR A 71 -29.18 -35.58 13.39
N ASP A 72 -29.42 -34.45 14.03
CA ASP A 72 -29.70 -33.18 13.38
C ASP A 72 -28.63 -32.16 13.76
N PHE A 73 -28.47 -31.14 12.93
CA PHE A 73 -27.68 -29.96 13.24
C PHE A 73 -28.58 -28.85 13.78
N ILE A 74 -28.06 -28.12 14.76
CA ILE A 74 -28.69 -26.94 15.32
C ILE A 74 -27.64 -25.85 15.56
N GLU A 75 -28.03 -24.59 15.41
CA GLU A 75 -27.14 -23.46 15.63
C GLU A 75 -26.67 -23.37 17.09
N THR A 76 -25.37 -23.14 17.28
CA THR A 76 -24.76 -23.09 18.61
C THR A 76 -25.23 -21.87 19.40
N SER A 77 -25.48 -20.74 18.73
CA SER A 77 -26.02 -19.50 19.34
C SER A 77 -27.37 -19.77 20.00
N TRP A 78 -28.28 -20.44 19.28
CA TRP A 78 -29.60 -20.79 19.78
C TRP A 78 -29.53 -21.67 21.02
N ILE A 79 -28.68 -22.71 21.03
CA ILE A 79 -28.49 -23.55 22.24
C ILE A 79 -28.01 -22.69 23.42
N LYS A 80 -27.08 -21.74 23.20
CA LYS A 80 -26.57 -20.88 24.27
C LYS A 80 -27.66 -20.01 24.87
N GLU A 81 -28.50 -19.42 24.04
CA GLU A 81 -29.65 -18.61 24.48
C GLU A 81 -30.70 -19.46 25.20
N TRP A 82 -30.99 -20.66 24.70
CA TRP A 82 -31.92 -21.60 25.32
C TRP A 82 -31.46 -22.05 26.72
N LEU A 83 -30.16 -22.28 26.89
CA LEU A 83 -29.52 -22.65 28.16
C LEU A 83 -29.29 -21.47 29.13
N ASP A 84 -29.58 -20.23 28.72
CA ASP A 84 -29.39 -19.06 29.59
C ASP A 84 -30.39 -19.09 30.78
N PRO A 85 -29.91 -19.14 32.03
CA PRO A 85 -30.76 -19.12 33.22
C PRO A 85 -31.59 -17.84 33.37
N GLN A 86 -31.16 -16.73 32.77
CA GLN A 86 -31.83 -15.43 32.87
C GLN A 86 -32.90 -15.23 31.80
N ALA A 87 -32.85 -15.99 30.71
CA ALA A 87 -33.85 -15.91 29.66
C ALA A 87 -35.23 -16.26 30.23
N LYS A 88 -36.29 -15.59 29.77
CA LYS A 88 -37.68 -16.01 30.05
C LYS A 88 -38.14 -16.97 28.97
N VAL A 89 -39.01 -17.94 29.31
CA VAL A 89 -39.52 -18.93 28.34
C VAL A 89 -40.20 -18.23 27.16
N THR A 90 -40.91 -17.14 27.43
CA THR A 90 -41.61 -16.31 26.42
C THR A 90 -40.69 -15.53 25.50
N GLU A 91 -39.39 -15.44 25.82
CA GLU A 91 -38.38 -14.67 25.08
C GLU A 91 -37.43 -15.57 24.27
N ILE A 92 -37.53 -16.90 24.40
CA ILE A 92 -36.68 -17.82 23.63
C ILE A 92 -37.14 -17.80 22.16
N PRO A 93 -36.27 -17.44 21.21
CA PRO A 93 -36.64 -17.42 19.80
C PRO A 93 -36.89 -18.84 19.27
N GLN A 94 -37.66 -18.92 18.19
CA GLN A 94 -37.79 -20.17 17.44
C GLN A 94 -36.42 -20.62 16.92
N VAL A 95 -36.23 -21.93 16.75
CA VAL A 95 -34.96 -22.46 16.21
C VAL A 95 -34.74 -21.87 14.82
N ASN A 96 -33.61 -21.21 14.62
CA ASN A 96 -33.20 -20.71 13.32
C ASN A 96 -31.87 -21.36 12.96
N ASN A 97 -31.77 -21.95 11.77
CA ASN A 97 -30.52 -22.50 11.25
C ASN A 97 -30.13 -21.88 9.91
N LYS A 98 -30.77 -20.78 9.51
CA LYS A 98 -30.52 -20.15 8.19
C LYS A 98 -29.07 -19.70 8.06
N GLU A 99 -28.45 -19.25 9.15
CA GLU A 99 -27.04 -18.83 9.14
C GLU A 99 -26.09 -19.97 8.77
N LEU A 100 -26.45 -21.21 9.11
CA LEU A 100 -25.66 -22.40 8.78
C LEU A 100 -25.73 -22.77 7.30
N LEU A 101 -26.69 -22.23 6.54
CA LEU A 101 -26.90 -22.62 5.16
C LEU A 101 -26.01 -21.85 4.18
N CYS A 102 -25.64 -22.53 3.10
CA CYS A 102 -25.13 -21.93 1.88
C CYS A 102 -26.30 -21.58 0.94
N SER A 103 -25.98 -20.92 -0.19
CA SER A 103 -26.94 -20.60 -1.26
C SER A 103 -27.72 -21.82 -1.78
N HIS A 104 -27.16 -23.03 -1.69
CA HIS A 104 -27.83 -24.28 -2.08
C HIS A 104 -28.89 -24.77 -1.06
N GLY A 105 -29.11 -24.05 0.05
CA GLY A 105 -30.07 -24.44 1.09
C GLY A 105 -29.60 -25.61 1.97
N LYS A 106 -28.32 -25.96 1.91
CA LYS A 106 -27.65 -27.00 2.71
C LYS A 106 -26.59 -26.40 3.62
N VAL A 107 -26.12 -27.12 4.63
CA VAL A 107 -25.08 -26.66 5.56
C VAL A 107 -23.80 -26.30 4.81
N ASP A 108 -23.35 -25.08 5.04
CA ASP A 108 -22.08 -24.56 4.57
C ASP A 108 -20.91 -25.22 5.36
N PRO A 109 -19.99 -25.92 4.69
CA PRO A 109 -18.81 -26.50 5.33
C PRO A 109 -17.93 -25.50 6.07
N GLY A 110 -17.91 -24.23 5.65
CA GLY A 110 -17.18 -23.15 6.35
C GLY A 110 -17.82 -22.76 7.68
N LYS A 111 -19.14 -22.95 7.81
CA LYS A 111 -19.93 -22.57 8.99
C LYS A 111 -20.25 -23.75 9.91
N ILE A 112 -19.74 -24.95 9.62
CA ILE A 112 -19.99 -26.14 10.43
C ILE A 112 -19.57 -25.97 11.90
N HIS A 113 -18.57 -25.12 12.17
CA HIS A 113 -18.11 -24.79 13.51
C HIS A 113 -19.15 -24.05 14.35
N LEU A 114 -20.14 -23.41 13.71
CA LEU A 114 -21.29 -22.76 14.34
C LEU A 114 -22.43 -23.73 14.64
N ALA A 115 -22.37 -24.97 14.16
CA ALA A 115 -23.38 -25.99 14.39
C ALA A 115 -23.01 -26.95 15.52
N LYS A 116 -24.00 -27.43 16.25
CA LYS A 116 -23.89 -28.62 17.12
C LYS A 116 -24.69 -29.77 16.55
N ARG A 117 -24.14 -30.96 16.73
CA ARG A 117 -24.77 -32.23 16.38
C ARG A 117 -25.58 -32.73 17.57
N ILE A 118 -26.89 -32.86 17.40
CA ILE A 118 -27.82 -33.28 18.46
C ILE A 118 -28.57 -34.56 18.05
N LYS A 119 -28.90 -35.41 19.03
CA LYS A 119 -29.67 -36.63 18.80
C LYS A 119 -31.03 -36.27 18.19
N LYS A 120 -31.50 -37.04 17.20
CA LYS A 120 -32.80 -36.80 16.53
C LYS A 120 -33.97 -36.68 17.51
N GLU A 121 -34.06 -37.55 18.51
CA GLU A 121 -35.12 -37.50 19.53
C GLU A 121 -35.10 -36.19 20.35
N ALA A 122 -33.90 -35.67 20.65
CA ALA A 122 -33.75 -34.39 21.34
C ALA A 122 -34.14 -33.24 20.42
N ALA A 123 -33.78 -33.33 19.13
CA ALA A 123 -34.22 -32.37 18.12
C ALA A 123 -35.76 -32.37 17.99
N ASP A 124 -36.41 -33.53 17.91
CA ASP A 124 -37.87 -33.66 17.82
C ASP A 124 -38.56 -32.94 18.99
N LYS A 125 -38.05 -33.11 20.22
CA LYS A 125 -38.55 -32.38 21.40
C LYS A 125 -38.34 -30.88 21.28
N ILE A 126 -37.14 -30.43 20.90
CA ILE A 126 -36.83 -29.00 20.72
C ILE A 126 -37.75 -28.36 19.68
N TYR A 127 -37.89 -28.96 18.49
CA TYR A 127 -38.75 -28.42 17.43
C TYR A 127 -40.24 -28.49 17.79
N SER A 128 -40.66 -29.46 18.61
CA SER A 128 -42.05 -29.53 19.11
C SER A 128 -42.34 -28.45 20.16
N SER A 129 -41.41 -28.16 21.07
CA SER A 129 -41.55 -27.14 22.11
C SER A 129 -41.40 -25.71 21.57
N TYR A 130 -40.40 -25.48 20.71
CA TYR A 130 -39.98 -24.12 20.32
C TYR A 130 -40.25 -23.79 18.84
N GLY A 131 -40.55 -24.78 18.00
CA GLY A 131 -40.77 -24.58 16.56
C GLY A 131 -39.53 -24.08 15.81
N GLY A 132 -39.76 -23.52 14.62
CA GLY A 132 -38.71 -22.91 13.79
C GLY A 132 -38.23 -23.76 12.61
N GLY A 133 -37.12 -23.35 12.01
CA GLY A 133 -36.51 -23.99 10.85
C GLY A 133 -35.46 -23.10 10.16
N PRO A 134 -34.82 -23.60 9.09
CA PRO A 134 -34.99 -24.92 8.50
C PRO A 134 -34.36 -26.03 9.34
N ARG A 135 -34.99 -27.21 9.36
CA ARG A 135 -34.48 -28.37 10.08
C ARG A 135 -33.43 -29.09 9.25
N ILE A 136 -32.25 -29.27 9.84
CA ILE A 136 -31.09 -29.82 9.15
C ILE A 136 -30.78 -31.21 9.68
N THR A 137 -30.94 -32.23 8.84
CA THR A 137 -30.68 -33.63 9.20
C THR A 137 -29.26 -34.06 8.81
N GLU A 138 -28.91 -35.33 9.04
CA GLU A 138 -27.62 -35.95 8.67
C GLU A 138 -27.19 -35.70 7.21
N LYS A 139 -28.14 -35.62 6.26
CA LYS A 139 -27.86 -35.32 4.84
C LYS A 139 -27.73 -33.82 4.54
N GLY A 140 -27.59 -33.02 5.58
CA GLY A 140 -27.57 -31.56 5.52
C GLY A 140 -26.30 -30.96 4.96
N LEU A 141 -25.16 -31.67 4.96
CA LEU A 141 -23.90 -31.14 4.41
C LEU A 141 -23.99 -30.95 2.89
N CYS A 142 -23.57 -29.78 2.42
CA CYS A 142 -23.60 -29.47 0.99
C CYS A 142 -22.45 -30.14 0.23
N GLU A 143 -22.72 -31.23 -0.49
CA GLU A 143 -21.72 -31.93 -1.30
C GLU A 143 -21.01 -31.02 -2.32
N ALA A 144 -21.75 -30.11 -2.97
CA ALA A 144 -21.18 -29.15 -3.92
C ALA A 144 -20.16 -28.23 -3.24
N CYS A 145 -20.53 -27.62 -2.11
CA CYS A 145 -19.61 -26.76 -1.35
C CYS A 145 -18.43 -27.55 -0.75
N VAL A 146 -18.64 -28.79 -0.32
CA VAL A 146 -17.54 -29.65 0.16
C VAL A 146 -16.56 -29.94 -0.98
N LYS A 147 -17.05 -30.30 -2.17
CA LYS A 147 -16.19 -30.55 -3.36
C LYS A 147 -15.46 -29.29 -3.80
N ALA A 148 -16.12 -28.13 -3.82
CA ALA A 148 -15.49 -26.84 -4.14
C ALA A 148 -14.36 -26.55 -3.16
N ARG A 149 -14.65 -26.56 -1.84
CA ARG A 149 -13.65 -26.32 -0.79
C ARG A 149 -12.50 -27.33 -0.83
N ALA A 150 -12.78 -28.61 -1.03
CA ALA A 150 -11.73 -29.63 -1.16
C ALA A 150 -10.87 -29.45 -2.41
N THR A 151 -11.43 -28.89 -3.48
CA THR A 151 -10.69 -28.54 -4.70
C THR A 151 -9.79 -27.34 -4.45
N LEU A 152 -10.30 -26.28 -3.81
CA LEU A 152 -9.51 -25.13 -3.36
C LEU A 152 -8.36 -25.55 -2.44
N MET A 153 -8.61 -26.38 -1.42
CA MET A 153 -7.56 -26.85 -0.49
C MET A 153 -6.49 -27.65 -1.21
N ARG A 154 -6.88 -28.53 -2.15
CA ARG A 154 -5.91 -29.30 -2.95
C ARG A 154 -5.08 -28.39 -3.85
N LEU A 155 -5.70 -27.38 -4.47
CA LEU A 155 -4.99 -26.39 -5.26
C LEU A 155 -3.99 -25.59 -4.41
N GLN A 156 -4.41 -25.10 -3.23
CA GLN A 156 -3.51 -24.38 -2.32
C GLN A 156 -2.31 -25.24 -1.91
N SER A 157 -2.52 -26.52 -1.60
CA SER A 157 -1.42 -27.45 -1.32
C SER A 157 -0.50 -27.62 -2.53
N CYS A 158 -1.06 -27.80 -3.72
CA CYS A 158 -0.30 -27.93 -4.96
C CYS A 158 0.53 -26.66 -5.25
N LEU A 159 -0.04 -25.47 -5.06
CA LEU A 159 0.65 -24.19 -5.21
C LEU A 159 1.81 -24.05 -4.21
N GLN A 160 1.65 -24.49 -2.96
CA GLN A 160 2.72 -24.47 -1.97
C GLN A 160 3.87 -25.41 -2.33
N GLU A 161 3.57 -26.62 -2.80
CA GLU A 161 4.56 -27.58 -3.27
C GLU A 161 5.31 -27.07 -4.50
N ASP A 162 4.57 -26.62 -5.52
CA ASP A 162 5.14 -26.08 -6.74
C ASP A 162 5.94 -24.80 -6.46
N SER A 163 5.53 -23.98 -5.49
CA SER A 163 6.34 -22.83 -5.06
C SER A 163 7.71 -23.23 -4.55
N LYS A 164 7.80 -24.28 -3.74
CA LYS A 164 9.09 -24.76 -3.23
C LYS A 164 9.94 -25.27 -4.39
N PHE A 165 9.32 -26.01 -5.30
CA PHE A 165 9.98 -26.51 -6.51
C PHE A 165 10.50 -25.39 -7.41
N ILE A 166 9.69 -24.37 -7.68
CA ILE A 166 10.04 -23.21 -8.51
C ILE A 166 11.19 -22.44 -7.86
N ILE A 167 11.10 -22.10 -6.57
CA ILE A 167 12.18 -21.38 -5.86
C ILE A 167 13.50 -22.15 -5.90
N GLN A 168 13.45 -23.48 -5.74
CA GLN A 168 14.63 -24.33 -5.83
C GLN A 168 15.17 -24.41 -7.26
N GLY A 169 14.29 -24.53 -8.26
CA GLY A 169 14.64 -24.56 -9.68
C GLY A 169 15.29 -23.25 -10.14
N LEU A 170 14.84 -22.11 -9.62
CA LEU A 170 15.41 -20.79 -9.95
C LEU A 170 16.82 -20.57 -9.40
N LYS A 171 17.26 -21.36 -8.40
CA LYS A 171 18.64 -21.34 -7.88
C LYS A 171 19.59 -22.22 -8.69
N SER A 172 19.05 -23.18 -9.44
CA SER A 172 19.83 -24.15 -10.20
C SER A 172 20.28 -23.55 -11.53
N LYS A 173 21.46 -23.91 -12.03
CA LYS A 173 21.87 -23.54 -13.38
C LYS A 173 20.99 -24.27 -14.39
N VAL A 174 20.48 -23.55 -15.37
CA VAL A 174 19.72 -24.12 -16.48
C VAL A 174 20.73 -24.68 -17.49
N GLU A 175 20.52 -25.91 -17.95
CA GLU A 175 21.31 -26.50 -19.02
C GLU A 175 21.07 -25.72 -20.32
N SER A 176 22.14 -25.41 -21.05
CA SER A 176 22.06 -24.59 -22.26
C SER A 176 21.21 -25.25 -23.34
N GLY A 177 20.27 -24.48 -23.91
CA GLY A 177 19.42 -24.90 -25.02
C GLY A 177 18.13 -25.60 -24.61
N CYS A 178 17.85 -25.78 -23.31
CA CYS A 178 16.61 -26.39 -22.83
C CYS A 178 15.79 -25.47 -21.91
N GLY A 179 16.08 -24.16 -21.91
CA GLY A 179 15.40 -23.17 -21.10
C GLY A 179 14.19 -22.50 -21.77
N TYR A 180 13.40 -21.80 -20.96
CA TYR A 180 12.29 -20.95 -21.40
C TYR A 180 12.44 -19.55 -20.80
N TRP A 181 12.14 -18.52 -21.60
CA TRP A 181 12.07 -17.14 -21.15
C TRP A 181 10.76 -16.89 -20.43
N VAL A 182 10.87 -16.39 -19.19
CA VAL A 182 9.75 -15.96 -18.37
C VAL A 182 9.96 -14.54 -17.88
N GLY A 183 8.87 -13.78 -17.86
CA GLY A 183 8.84 -12.44 -17.30
C GLY A 183 9.10 -12.42 -15.81
N LYS A 184 9.97 -11.51 -15.36
CA LYS A 184 10.32 -11.37 -13.95
C LYS A 184 9.11 -10.93 -13.13
N GLN A 185 8.25 -10.08 -13.68
CA GLN A 185 7.06 -9.62 -12.99
C GLN A 185 6.02 -10.74 -12.94
N SER A 186 5.78 -11.42 -14.07
CA SER A 186 4.96 -12.64 -14.12
C SER A 186 5.40 -13.68 -13.09
N LEU A 187 6.71 -13.93 -12.97
CA LEU A 187 7.27 -14.86 -11.99
C LEU A 187 7.20 -14.36 -10.54
N LYS A 188 7.08 -13.06 -10.30
CA LYS A 188 6.85 -12.49 -8.95
C LYS A 188 5.40 -12.74 -8.53
N CYS A 189 4.46 -12.51 -9.44
CA CYS A 189 3.02 -12.55 -9.16
C CYS A 189 2.30 -13.86 -9.52
N TRP A 190 3.01 -14.87 -10.07
CA TRP A 190 2.39 -16.11 -10.58
C TRP A 190 1.44 -16.81 -9.59
N LYS A 191 1.74 -16.81 -8.28
CA LYS A 191 0.83 -17.43 -7.28
C LYS A 191 -0.52 -16.73 -7.24
N ARG A 192 -0.50 -15.40 -7.22
CA ARG A 192 -1.70 -14.55 -7.21
C ARG A 192 -2.50 -14.76 -8.49
N LEU A 193 -1.82 -14.76 -9.64
CA LEU A 193 -2.46 -15.05 -10.93
C LEU A 193 -3.06 -16.46 -11.01
N ALA A 194 -2.43 -17.47 -10.40
CA ALA A 194 -2.96 -18.82 -10.37
C ALA A 194 -4.15 -18.98 -9.40
N GLN A 195 -4.21 -18.17 -8.34
CA GLN A 195 -5.32 -18.16 -7.38
C GLN A 195 -6.56 -17.46 -7.94
N SER A 196 -6.39 -16.31 -8.62
CA SER A 196 -7.50 -15.54 -9.17
C SER A 196 -8.31 -16.32 -10.22
N GLN A 197 -7.66 -17.18 -11.02
CA GLN A 197 -8.34 -18.04 -11.99
C GLN A 197 -9.36 -19.01 -11.36
N VAL A 198 -9.17 -19.35 -10.08
CA VAL A 198 -10.10 -20.24 -9.35
C VAL A 198 -11.22 -19.47 -8.67
N GLU A 199 -10.91 -18.27 -8.17
CA GLU A 199 -11.92 -17.37 -7.63
C GLU A 199 -12.93 -16.92 -8.71
N GLU A 200 -12.48 -16.58 -9.92
CA GLU A 200 -13.36 -16.24 -11.05
C GLU A 200 -14.30 -17.40 -11.46
N THR A 201 -13.86 -18.64 -11.25
CA THR A 201 -14.67 -19.84 -11.51
C THR A 201 -15.73 -20.07 -10.42
N GLU A 202 -15.48 -19.64 -9.18
CA GLU A 202 -16.41 -19.76 -8.05
C GLU A 202 -17.42 -18.60 -7.95
N VAL A 203 -17.05 -17.38 -8.38
CA VAL A 203 -17.94 -16.21 -8.38
C VAL A 203 -19.09 -16.36 -9.39
N ASN A 204 -18.87 -17.11 -10.48
CA ASN A 204 -19.94 -17.45 -11.43
C ASN A 204 -20.96 -18.50 -10.90
N ASN A 205 -20.73 -19.09 -9.72
CA ASN A 205 -21.64 -20.08 -9.11
C ASN A 205 -22.10 -19.74 -7.68
N THR A 206 -21.67 -18.62 -7.11
CA THR A 206 -22.12 -18.22 -5.76
C THR A 206 -21.96 -16.72 -5.55
N GLU A 207 -23.06 -15.99 -5.64
CA GLU A 207 -23.14 -14.65 -5.08
C GLU A 207 -23.01 -14.72 -3.55
N VAL A 208 -22.07 -13.91 -3.03
CA VAL A 208 -21.92 -13.46 -1.64
C VAL A 208 -21.52 -14.53 -0.60
N ASN A 209 -20.23 -14.53 -0.22
CA ASN A 209 -19.85 -14.05 1.12
C ASN A 209 -18.34 -13.78 1.22
N GLY A 210 -17.97 -12.50 1.23
CA GLY A 210 -16.61 -12.07 1.51
C GLY A 210 -16.31 -12.18 3.01
N ASN A 211 -15.42 -13.09 3.38
CA ASN A 211 -14.36 -12.84 4.37
C ASN A 211 -13.52 -14.11 4.55
N THR A 212 -12.44 -14.20 3.79
CA THR A 212 -11.24 -14.90 4.23
C THR A 212 -10.07 -13.97 4.00
N LYS A 213 -9.89 -13.00 4.91
CA LYS A 213 -8.59 -12.37 5.09
C LYS A 213 -7.68 -13.45 5.69
N SER A 214 -6.95 -14.15 4.85
CA SER A 214 -5.75 -14.85 5.28
C SER A 214 -4.74 -13.78 5.66
N ASP A 215 -4.52 -13.67 6.96
CA ASP A 215 -3.43 -12.92 7.58
C ASP A 215 -2.12 -13.63 7.21
N ASP A 216 -1.58 -13.33 6.01
CA ASP A 216 -0.18 -13.59 5.67
C ASP A 216 0.51 -12.23 5.57
N SER A 217 0.84 -11.73 6.75
CA SER A 217 1.69 -10.56 6.91
C SER A 217 3.07 -10.90 6.35
N ASN A 218 3.37 -10.36 5.16
CA ASN A 218 4.67 -9.77 4.77
C ASN A 218 4.96 -9.91 3.26
N LEU A 219 4.29 -9.12 2.42
CA LEU A 219 4.87 -8.59 1.19
C LEU A 219 4.38 -7.15 1.05
N GLN A 220 5.30 -6.19 0.96
CA GLN A 220 4.97 -4.86 0.47
C GLN A 220 4.38 -5.03 -0.93
N GLU A 221 3.07 -4.83 -1.05
CA GLU A 221 2.39 -4.77 -2.34
C GLU A 221 2.81 -3.46 -3.00
N ASP A 222 3.78 -3.53 -3.90
CA ASP A 222 4.11 -2.41 -4.78
C ASP A 222 2.88 -2.17 -5.68
N GLU A 223 2.36 -0.94 -5.76
CA GLU A 223 1.22 -0.55 -6.60
C GLU A 223 1.38 -0.91 -8.09
N MET A 224 2.60 -1.23 -8.53
CA MET A 224 2.95 -1.68 -9.88
C MET A 224 2.56 -3.14 -10.21
N ASP A 225 2.16 -3.95 -9.22
CA ASP A 225 1.82 -5.36 -9.41
C ASP A 225 0.39 -5.57 -9.98
N SER A 226 -0.43 -4.51 -10.09
CA SER A 226 -1.85 -4.57 -10.46
C SER A 226 -2.16 -4.56 -11.97
N GLU A 227 -1.18 -4.41 -12.86
CA GLU A 227 -1.46 -4.28 -14.32
C GLU A 227 -1.45 -5.62 -15.09
N LEU A 228 -0.87 -6.69 -14.55
CA LEU A 228 -0.77 -7.96 -15.30
C LEU A 228 -2.05 -8.76 -15.19
N VAL A 229 -2.71 -8.94 -16.34
CA VAL A 229 -3.93 -9.73 -16.49
C VAL A 229 -3.61 -11.19 -16.82
N GLN A 230 -2.63 -11.45 -17.71
CA GLN A 230 -2.20 -12.81 -18.02
C GLN A 230 -0.70 -13.04 -17.75
N PHE A 231 -0.36 -14.30 -17.49
CA PHE A 231 1.00 -14.71 -17.23
C PHE A 231 1.85 -14.63 -18.51
N ASN A 232 3.06 -14.08 -18.37
CA ASN A 232 4.10 -13.96 -19.40
C ASN A 232 3.87 -12.89 -20.50
N GLU A 233 2.81 -12.10 -20.39
CA GLU A 233 2.56 -10.95 -21.29
C GLU A 233 3.55 -9.78 -21.05
N ASP A 234 4.13 -9.68 -19.86
CA ASP A 234 5.12 -8.64 -19.49
C ASP A 234 6.42 -8.69 -20.32
N ILE A 235 6.66 -9.80 -21.02
CA ILE A 235 7.78 -9.98 -21.95
C ILE A 235 7.36 -10.16 -23.40
N GLN A 236 6.06 -10.04 -23.69
CA GLN A 236 5.53 -10.03 -25.04
C GLN A 236 5.41 -8.58 -25.52
N CYS A 237 5.99 -8.28 -26.69
CA CYS A 237 5.82 -6.96 -27.30
C CYS A 237 4.46 -6.87 -28.02
N PRO A 238 3.99 -5.68 -28.43
CA PRO A 238 2.73 -5.51 -29.15
C PRO A 238 2.62 -6.32 -30.46
N HIS A 239 3.76 -6.76 -31.01
CA HIS A 239 3.83 -7.62 -32.20
C HIS A 239 3.70 -9.12 -31.87
N GLY A 240 3.44 -9.48 -30.62
CA GLY A 240 3.29 -10.86 -30.16
C GLY A 240 4.60 -11.63 -29.95
N SER A 241 5.76 -11.01 -30.20
CA SER A 241 7.09 -11.62 -30.10
C SER A 241 7.80 -11.24 -28.80
N LEU A 242 8.91 -11.91 -28.51
CA LEU A 242 9.71 -11.65 -27.31
C LEU A 242 10.25 -10.19 -27.27
N THR A 243 10.15 -9.52 -26.13
CA THR A 243 10.64 -8.16 -25.91
C THR A 243 12.16 -8.03 -26.18
N THR A 244 12.61 -6.86 -26.64
CA THR A 244 14.05 -6.52 -26.77
C THR A 244 14.69 -6.24 -25.41
N ASP A 245 13.88 -5.87 -24.41
CA ASP A 245 14.35 -5.57 -23.07
C ASP A 245 14.71 -6.84 -22.28
N THR A 246 15.99 -7.15 -22.25
CA THR A 246 16.56 -8.27 -21.47
C THR A 246 16.37 -8.13 -19.96
N SER A 247 16.18 -6.90 -19.44
CA SER A 247 16.05 -6.66 -18.00
C SER A 247 14.75 -7.18 -17.43
N LYS A 248 13.70 -7.35 -18.26
CA LYS A 248 12.38 -7.84 -17.87
C LYS A 248 12.26 -9.36 -17.83
N ARG A 249 13.20 -10.09 -18.44
CA ARG A 249 13.09 -11.56 -18.61
C ARG A 249 14.20 -12.34 -17.90
N ARG A 250 13.95 -13.63 -17.66
CA ARG A 250 14.94 -14.59 -17.15
C ARG A 250 14.69 -15.97 -17.79
N ILE A 251 15.75 -16.74 -17.98
CA ILE A 251 15.66 -18.15 -18.37
C ILE A 251 15.35 -19.02 -17.14
N ILE A 252 14.37 -19.90 -17.27
CA ILE A 252 14.05 -20.96 -16.31
C ILE A 252 14.18 -22.34 -16.96
N SER A 253 14.33 -23.39 -16.16
CA SER A 253 14.40 -24.76 -16.69
C SER A 253 13.05 -25.26 -17.20
N SER A 254 13.09 -26.20 -18.14
CA SER A 254 11.90 -26.89 -18.67
C SER A 254 11.00 -27.50 -17.59
N GLY A 255 11.59 -28.00 -16.49
CA GLY A 255 10.84 -28.52 -15.34
C GLY A 255 10.04 -27.45 -14.61
N VAL A 256 10.61 -26.25 -14.44
CA VAL A 256 9.92 -25.10 -13.81
C VAL A 256 8.82 -24.57 -14.75
N TRP A 257 9.11 -24.45 -16.05
CA TRP A 257 8.11 -24.04 -17.04
C TRP A 257 6.91 -24.97 -17.07
N ARG A 258 7.13 -26.29 -17.09
CA ARG A 258 6.04 -27.29 -17.07
C ARG A 258 5.14 -27.18 -15.84
N ARG A 259 5.65 -26.70 -14.70
CA ARG A 259 4.81 -26.45 -13.51
C ARG A 259 3.96 -25.20 -13.68
N LEU A 260 4.55 -24.11 -14.20
CA LEU A 260 3.83 -22.87 -14.47
C LEU A 260 2.74 -23.05 -15.54
N GLN A 261 3.04 -23.79 -16.60
CA GLN A 261 2.10 -24.07 -17.70
C GLN A 261 0.85 -24.83 -17.26
N LYS A 262 0.88 -25.58 -16.14
CA LYS A 262 -0.33 -26.21 -15.58
C LYS A 262 -1.38 -25.20 -15.12
N TYR A 263 -0.93 -24.04 -14.66
CA TYR A 263 -1.78 -22.94 -14.20
C TYR A 263 -2.09 -21.95 -15.33
N PHE A 264 -1.18 -21.82 -16.30
CA PHE A 264 -1.28 -20.84 -17.39
C PHE A 264 -1.18 -21.52 -18.76
N THR A 265 -2.24 -22.23 -19.14
CA THR A 265 -2.27 -23.01 -20.40
C THR A 265 -2.29 -22.14 -21.65
N SER A 266 -2.80 -20.90 -21.55
CA SER A 266 -2.86 -19.93 -22.63
C SER A 266 -1.68 -18.95 -22.68
N ALA A 267 -0.73 -19.05 -21.73
CA ALA A 267 0.38 -18.10 -21.66
C ALA A 267 1.30 -18.20 -22.89
N PRO A 268 1.81 -17.07 -23.41
CA PRO A 268 2.78 -17.08 -24.50
C PRO A 268 4.05 -17.81 -24.07
N GLU A 269 4.54 -18.70 -24.93
CA GLU A 269 5.72 -19.52 -24.69
C GLU A 269 6.90 -19.01 -25.52
N PHE A 270 8.04 -18.80 -24.86
CA PHE A 270 9.27 -18.33 -25.50
C PHE A 270 10.42 -19.26 -25.11
N ALA A 271 10.82 -20.17 -26.01
CA ALA A 271 11.99 -21.02 -25.80
C ALA A 271 13.28 -20.18 -25.74
N GLU A 272 14.36 -20.72 -25.15
CA GLU A 272 15.68 -20.05 -25.10
C GLU A 272 16.19 -19.64 -26.49
N THR A 273 15.85 -20.42 -27.53
CA THR A 273 16.19 -20.17 -28.93
C THR A 273 15.36 -19.07 -29.60
N CYS A 274 14.32 -18.55 -28.92
CA CYS A 274 13.48 -17.50 -29.47
C CYS A 274 14.22 -16.17 -29.51
N HIS A 275 14.23 -15.52 -30.68
CA HIS A 275 14.87 -14.22 -30.85
C HIS A 275 13.94 -13.07 -30.45
N PRO A 276 14.48 -11.94 -29.96
CA PRO A 276 13.71 -10.72 -29.76
C PRO A 276 13.01 -10.26 -31.04
N CYS A 277 11.92 -9.52 -30.88
CA CYS A 277 11.15 -8.98 -31.99
C CYS A 277 12.01 -8.15 -32.95
N ALA A 278 12.12 -8.59 -34.21
CA ALA A 278 12.92 -7.91 -35.23
C ALA A 278 12.42 -6.48 -35.55
N LEU A 279 11.12 -6.23 -35.42
CA LEU A 279 10.54 -4.88 -35.61
C LEU A 279 10.97 -3.92 -34.50
N CYS A 280 10.87 -4.38 -33.24
CA CYS A 280 11.31 -3.60 -32.09
C CYS A 280 12.84 -3.40 -32.13
N GLN A 281 13.60 -4.44 -32.47
CA GLN A 281 15.06 -4.37 -32.55
C GLN A 281 15.51 -3.27 -33.54
N ARG A 282 14.96 -3.26 -34.76
CA ARG A 282 15.28 -2.21 -35.74
C ARG A 282 14.90 -0.82 -35.26
N SER A 283 13.78 -0.68 -34.55
CA SER A 283 13.37 0.61 -34.00
C SER A 283 14.29 1.09 -32.89
N ASP A 284 14.75 0.17 -32.03
CA ASP A 284 15.69 0.48 -30.95
C ASP A 284 17.07 0.83 -31.50
N ASP A 285 17.53 0.12 -32.53
CA ASP A 285 18.79 0.40 -33.24
C ASP A 285 18.74 1.79 -33.91
N GLN A 286 17.65 2.14 -34.61
CA GLN A 286 17.46 3.46 -35.20
C GLN A 286 17.48 4.59 -34.16
N LYS A 287 16.81 4.38 -33.03
CA LYS A 287 16.81 5.36 -31.92
C LYS A 287 18.21 5.50 -31.30
N ALA A 288 18.97 4.42 -31.21
CA ALA A 288 20.34 4.44 -30.72
C ALA A 288 21.27 5.20 -31.68
N GLU A 289 21.17 4.95 -32.99
CA GLU A 289 21.93 5.68 -34.01
C GLU A 289 21.60 7.18 -34.02
N GLU A 290 20.32 7.54 -33.93
CA GLU A 290 19.90 8.94 -33.84
C GLU A 290 20.44 9.61 -32.57
N LYS A 291 20.40 8.90 -31.44
CA LYS A 291 20.97 9.39 -30.18
C LYS A 291 22.48 9.60 -30.29
N ASP A 292 23.21 8.65 -30.88
CA ASP A 292 24.66 8.75 -31.06
C ASP A 292 25.03 9.91 -31.99
N LEU A 293 24.28 10.10 -33.07
CA LEU A 293 24.43 11.25 -33.97
C LEU A 293 24.19 12.57 -33.22
N ASN A 294 23.13 12.65 -32.42
CA ASN A 294 22.82 13.83 -31.63
C ASN A 294 23.88 14.08 -30.54
N CYS A 295 24.40 13.04 -29.89
CA CYS A 295 25.50 13.14 -28.94
C CYS A 295 26.80 13.62 -29.60
N ALA A 296 27.13 13.13 -30.81
CA ALA A 296 28.29 13.56 -31.57
C ALA A 296 28.18 15.04 -32.00
N LYS A 297 27.01 15.46 -32.48
CA LYS A 297 26.71 16.87 -32.78
C LYS A 297 26.89 17.73 -31.53
N ALA A 298 26.30 17.34 -30.39
CA ALA A 298 26.43 18.08 -29.14
C ALA A 298 27.89 18.17 -28.65
N ALA A 299 28.68 17.09 -28.80
CA ALA A 299 30.10 17.09 -28.44
C ALA A 299 30.91 18.04 -29.32
N SER A 300 30.67 18.04 -30.65
CA SER A 300 31.32 18.97 -31.58
C SER A 300 30.99 20.42 -31.26
N LEU A 301 29.72 20.73 -31.01
CA LEU A 301 29.29 22.09 -30.62
C LEU A 301 29.95 22.54 -29.31
N LYS A 302 30.08 21.63 -28.34
CA LYS A 302 30.77 21.90 -27.07
C LYS A 302 32.26 22.18 -27.27
N GLU A 303 32.93 21.49 -28.19
CA GLU A 303 34.33 21.72 -28.53
C GLU A 303 34.53 23.07 -29.23
N VAL A 304 33.68 23.39 -30.22
CA VAL A 304 33.68 24.68 -30.89
C VAL A 304 33.53 25.82 -29.88
N LEU A 305 32.54 25.72 -28.99
CA LEU A 305 32.37 26.69 -27.91
C LEU A 305 33.62 26.78 -27.03
N SER A 306 34.14 25.65 -26.57
CA SER A 306 35.35 25.63 -25.71
C SER A 306 36.57 26.28 -26.38
N ASN A 307 36.75 26.11 -27.68
CA ASN A 307 37.84 26.73 -28.43
C ASN A 307 37.69 28.25 -28.51
N ILE A 308 36.46 28.75 -28.68
CA ILE A 308 36.17 30.19 -28.60
C ILE A 308 36.50 30.73 -27.21
N TYR A 309 36.20 29.98 -26.14
CA TYR A 309 36.50 30.39 -24.76
C TYR A 309 38.00 30.41 -24.42
N ILE A 310 38.82 29.51 -24.97
CA ILE A 310 40.21 29.30 -24.52
C ILE A 310 41.24 30.29 -25.12
N THR A 311 40.85 31.16 -26.07
CA THR A 311 41.64 32.34 -26.52
C THR A 311 43.15 32.09 -26.77
N ARG A 312 43.54 30.92 -27.30
CA ARG A 312 44.92 30.67 -27.73
C ARG A 312 45.06 30.94 -29.24
N ARG A 313 45.73 32.05 -29.56
CA ARG A 313 45.99 32.66 -30.90
C ARG A 313 45.01 33.78 -31.27
N ARG A 314 45.11 34.92 -30.58
CA ARG A 314 44.48 36.18 -30.98
C ARG A 314 45.40 36.92 -31.98
N PRO A 315 45.05 37.09 -33.26
CA PRO A 315 45.82 37.95 -34.17
C PRO A 315 45.73 39.42 -33.75
N SER A 316 46.74 40.24 -34.07
CA SER A 316 46.84 41.64 -33.67
C SER A 316 45.71 42.53 -34.23
N VAL A 317 45.39 43.59 -33.49
CA VAL A 317 44.23 44.47 -33.67
C VAL A 317 44.22 45.14 -35.04
N GLY A 318 43.33 44.67 -35.93
CA GLY A 318 43.06 45.29 -37.23
C GLY A 318 41.86 44.71 -37.99
N SER A 319 41.14 43.74 -37.42
CA SER A 319 40.04 43.00 -38.09
C SER A 319 38.69 43.27 -37.43
N ARG A 320 37.59 43.03 -38.16
CA ARG A 320 36.19 43.25 -37.70
C ARG A 320 35.85 42.36 -36.49
N PHE A 321 35.16 42.91 -35.49
CA PHE A 321 34.72 42.21 -34.27
C PHE A 321 33.20 42.27 -34.08
N TYR A 322 32.65 41.27 -33.41
CA TYR A 322 31.24 41.16 -33.02
C TYR A 322 31.14 40.95 -31.51
N ILE A 323 30.07 41.42 -30.88
CA ILE A 323 29.79 41.12 -29.47
C ILE A 323 28.75 40.00 -29.42
N PHE A 324 29.13 38.89 -28.79
CA PHE A 324 28.25 37.79 -28.45
C PHE A 324 27.89 37.88 -26.97
N SER A 325 26.60 37.88 -26.64
CA SER A 325 26.13 37.83 -25.25
C SER A 325 25.55 36.44 -24.98
N CYS A 326 26.09 35.75 -23.98
CA CYS A 326 25.55 34.48 -23.49
C CYS A 326 25.43 34.59 -21.97
N ILE A 327 24.19 34.56 -21.48
CA ILE A 327 23.79 34.55 -20.06
C ILE A 327 24.66 35.49 -19.20
N PHE A 328 24.34 36.79 -19.27
CA PHE A 328 24.95 37.88 -18.48
C PHE A 328 26.45 38.15 -18.70
N SER A 329 27.11 37.45 -19.63
CA SER A 329 28.50 37.70 -20.02
C SER A 329 28.59 38.15 -21.48
N PHE A 330 29.43 39.16 -21.73
CA PHE A 330 29.72 39.68 -23.07
C PHE A 330 31.09 39.19 -23.54
N PHE A 331 31.11 38.54 -24.69
CA PHE A 331 32.31 38.04 -25.34
C PHE A 331 32.53 38.79 -26.65
N LEU A 332 33.76 39.25 -26.88
CA LEU A 332 34.17 39.75 -28.18
C LEU A 332 34.57 38.54 -29.03
N VAL A 333 33.89 38.38 -30.15
CA VAL A 333 34.02 37.25 -31.07
C VAL A 333 34.45 37.80 -32.43
N TRP A 334 35.41 37.16 -33.10
CA TRP A 334 35.88 37.59 -34.42
C TRP A 334 34.86 37.22 -35.50
N HIS A 335 34.96 37.87 -36.66
CA HIS A 335 34.02 37.60 -37.77
C HIS A 335 33.90 36.11 -38.14
N SER A 336 35.02 35.39 -38.19
CA SER A 336 35.04 33.95 -38.51
C SER A 336 34.42 33.08 -37.41
N GLU A 337 34.59 33.46 -36.15
CA GLU A 337 33.97 32.76 -35.01
C GLU A 337 32.47 33.09 -34.92
N TRP A 338 32.09 34.31 -35.30
CA TRP A 338 30.71 34.77 -35.39
C TRP A 338 29.92 34.02 -36.46
N GLU A 339 30.53 33.76 -37.63
CA GLU A 339 29.93 32.92 -38.67
C GLU A 339 29.63 31.50 -38.16
N ILE A 340 30.60 30.89 -37.45
CA ILE A 340 30.42 29.56 -36.84
C ILE A 340 29.29 29.59 -35.80
N LEU A 341 29.20 30.64 -34.98
CA LEU A 341 28.11 30.77 -34.00
C LEU A 341 26.74 30.97 -34.67
N GLN A 342 26.66 31.74 -35.75
CA GLN A 342 25.41 31.96 -36.49
C GLN A 342 24.89 30.71 -37.18
N GLU A 343 25.78 29.85 -37.69
CA GLU A 343 25.39 28.60 -38.34
C GLU A 343 24.91 27.54 -37.34
N ASN A 344 25.40 27.59 -36.10
CA ASN A 344 25.19 26.52 -35.13
C ASN A 344 24.28 26.90 -33.95
N PHE A 345 24.04 28.19 -33.72
CA PHE A 345 23.23 28.70 -32.61
C PHE A 345 22.26 29.78 -33.08
N PRO A 346 21.02 29.80 -32.56
CA PRO A 346 20.07 30.86 -32.89
C PRO A 346 20.55 32.20 -32.34
N VAL A 347 20.76 33.17 -33.23
CA VAL A 347 21.17 34.53 -32.88
C VAL A 347 19.96 35.44 -32.85
N ASN A 348 19.62 35.94 -31.65
CA ASN A 348 18.46 36.82 -31.47
C ASN A 348 18.74 38.26 -31.92
N TYR A 349 19.97 38.75 -31.74
CA TYR A 349 20.36 40.11 -32.09
C TYR A 349 21.84 40.18 -32.48
N THR A 350 22.15 40.94 -33.53
CA THR A 350 23.54 41.15 -33.99
C THR A 350 23.96 42.58 -33.71
N ILE A 351 25.03 42.76 -32.93
CA ILE A 351 25.61 44.09 -32.67
C ILE A 351 27.01 44.13 -33.30
N ARG A 352 27.18 44.99 -34.30
CA ARG A 352 28.44 45.16 -35.04
C ARG A 352 29.23 46.32 -34.46
N LEU A 353 30.53 46.15 -34.24
CA LEU A 353 31.44 47.23 -33.83
C LEU A 353 32.32 47.67 -35.01
N PHE A 354 32.38 48.97 -35.28
CA PHE A 354 33.25 49.56 -36.30
C PHE A 354 34.21 50.58 -35.68
N GLN A 355 35.48 50.50 -36.07
CA GLN A 355 36.51 51.47 -35.67
C GLN A 355 36.59 52.59 -36.71
N THR A 356 36.30 53.81 -36.29
CA THR A 356 36.48 55.02 -37.13
C THR A 356 37.94 55.45 -37.07
N LYS A 357 38.60 55.59 -38.24
CA LYS A 357 40.02 55.95 -38.36
C LYS A 357 40.21 57.47 -38.51
N ASP A 358 39.60 58.26 -37.65
CA ASP A 358 39.86 59.69 -37.56
C ASP A 358 40.31 60.03 -36.14
N GLU A 359 41.51 60.62 -36.07
CA GLU A 359 42.26 61.07 -34.89
C GLU A 359 42.96 60.00 -34.04
N SER A 360 44.00 60.45 -33.33
CA SER A 360 45.05 59.69 -32.61
C SER A 360 44.56 58.76 -31.49
N VAL A 361 43.24 58.66 -31.28
CA VAL A 361 42.59 57.78 -30.31
C VAL A 361 41.47 56.99 -31.01
N PRO A 362 41.51 55.64 -31.02
CA PRO A 362 40.52 54.84 -31.73
C PRO A 362 39.13 54.95 -31.09
N ARG A 363 38.12 55.43 -31.84
CA ARG A 363 36.70 55.47 -31.45
C ARG A 363 35.92 54.33 -32.11
N PHE A 364 35.18 53.55 -31.31
CA PHE A 364 34.34 52.44 -31.75
C PHE A 364 32.85 52.83 -31.75
N GLN A 365 32.12 52.48 -32.81
CA GLN A 365 30.67 52.69 -32.95
C GLN A 365 29.94 51.36 -33.15
N THR A 366 28.72 51.21 -32.61
CA THR A 366 27.88 50.01 -32.76
C THR A 366 26.75 50.17 -33.78
N GLN A 367 26.38 49.08 -34.48
CA GLN A 367 25.19 49.03 -35.35
C GLN A 367 24.37 47.74 -35.13
N PRO A 368 23.02 47.81 -35.06
CA PRO A 368 22.21 49.03 -35.02
C PRO A 368 22.44 49.80 -33.72
N GLY A 369 22.34 51.14 -33.76
CA GLY A 369 22.55 52.00 -32.60
C GLY A 369 21.43 51.81 -31.58
N SER A 370 21.54 50.79 -30.73
CA SER A 370 20.46 50.39 -29.82
C SER A 370 20.39 51.29 -28.59
N GLN A 371 19.14 51.61 -28.21
CA GLN A 371 18.68 52.39 -27.06
C GLN A 371 18.98 51.75 -25.67
N HIS A 372 19.90 50.79 -25.58
CA HIS A 372 20.36 50.25 -24.30
C HIS A 372 21.57 51.04 -23.80
N ASP A 373 21.28 52.20 -23.20
CA ASP A 373 22.28 53.14 -22.67
C ASP A 373 22.97 52.69 -21.37
N SER A 374 22.58 51.56 -20.79
CA SER A 374 23.25 51.01 -19.59
C SER A 374 24.46 50.12 -19.88
N LEU A 375 24.63 49.65 -21.13
CA LEU A 375 25.70 48.71 -21.51
C LEU A 375 26.93 49.37 -22.12
N LYS A 376 26.80 50.61 -22.61
CA LYS A 376 27.87 51.35 -23.30
C LYS A 376 28.96 51.87 -22.36
N SER A 377 28.62 52.12 -21.09
CA SER A 377 29.52 52.79 -20.14
C SER A 377 30.60 51.88 -19.56
N VAL A 378 30.36 50.57 -19.44
CA VAL A 378 31.33 49.64 -18.85
C VAL A 378 32.41 49.24 -19.87
N THR A 379 32.04 48.98 -21.12
CA THR A 379 32.97 48.46 -22.15
C THR A 379 33.92 49.50 -22.74
N LEU A 380 33.57 50.79 -22.73
CA LEU A 380 34.45 51.85 -23.25
C LEU A 380 35.45 52.36 -22.19
N TYR A 381 35.13 52.25 -20.90
CA TYR A 381 35.94 52.79 -19.81
C TYR A 381 37.17 51.92 -19.49
N GLU A 382 37.13 50.61 -19.74
CA GLU A 382 38.28 49.72 -19.54
C GLU A 382 39.34 49.81 -20.67
N PHE A 383 38.98 50.35 -21.83
CA PHE A 383 39.86 50.32 -23.03
C PHE A 383 40.75 51.57 -23.20
N THR A 384 40.58 52.61 -22.36
CA THR A 384 41.32 53.89 -22.49
C THR A 384 42.57 54.00 -21.61
N ARG A 385 42.99 52.96 -20.88
CA ARG A 385 44.26 52.97 -20.14
C ARG A 385 45.45 52.63 -21.07
N PRO A 386 46.41 53.55 -21.27
CA PRO A 386 47.56 53.30 -22.16
C PRO A 386 48.58 52.29 -21.61
N ASP A 387 48.52 51.95 -20.30
CA ASP A 387 49.47 51.05 -19.64
C ASP A 387 48.76 50.02 -18.75
N SER A 388 48.01 49.11 -19.35
CA SER A 388 47.61 47.88 -18.64
C SER A 388 48.01 46.66 -19.45
N LYS A 389 48.98 45.90 -18.93
CA LYS A 389 49.10 44.47 -19.22
C LYS A 389 47.69 43.89 -19.12
N ALA A 390 47.27 43.15 -20.15
CA ALA A 390 45.97 42.51 -20.23
C ALA A 390 45.54 42.00 -18.84
N PRO A 391 44.33 42.34 -18.34
CA PRO A 391 43.90 41.85 -17.04
C PRO A 391 43.97 40.32 -17.07
N PRO A 392 44.51 39.67 -16.02
CA PRO A 392 44.49 38.23 -15.97
C PRO A 392 43.03 37.81 -15.94
N ILE A 393 42.61 37.07 -16.96
CA ILE A 393 41.32 36.40 -16.98
C ILE A 393 41.36 35.44 -15.78
N ARG A 394 40.74 35.84 -14.68
CA ARG A 394 40.55 34.94 -13.53
C ARG A 394 39.64 33.82 -13.99
N LYS A 395 40.16 32.61 -13.98
CA LYS A 395 39.37 31.40 -14.05
C LYS A 395 38.55 31.36 -12.75
N LEU A 396 37.25 31.63 -12.82
CA LEU A 396 36.35 31.46 -11.69
C LEU A 396 36.45 29.99 -11.25
N THR A 397 36.77 29.79 -9.98
CA THR A 397 36.77 28.46 -9.37
C THR A 397 35.35 28.08 -8.97
N GLN A 398 35.09 26.79 -8.79
CA GLN A 398 33.75 26.27 -8.47
C GLN A 398 33.14 26.95 -7.22
N ASP A 399 33.98 27.37 -6.29
CA ASP A 399 33.61 28.07 -5.06
C ASP A 399 33.08 29.49 -5.30
N ASP A 400 33.50 30.16 -6.38
CA ASP A 400 33.02 31.50 -6.76
C ASP A 400 31.63 31.45 -7.42
N VAL A 401 31.29 30.31 -8.05
CA VAL A 401 29.99 30.08 -8.69
C VAL A 401 28.92 29.74 -7.64
N GLU A 402 29.29 29.01 -6.58
CA GLU A 402 28.39 28.70 -5.47
C GLU A 402 28.06 29.93 -4.62
N ALA A 403 29.00 30.89 -4.48
CA ALA A 403 28.79 32.12 -3.73
C ALA A 403 27.73 33.06 -4.36
N GLU A 404 27.62 33.09 -5.69
CA GLU A 404 26.59 33.90 -6.37
C GLU A 404 25.25 33.18 -6.55
N ALA A 405 25.25 31.85 -6.64
CA ALA A 405 24.01 31.07 -6.58
C ALA A 405 23.24 31.25 -5.24
N LEU A 406 23.97 31.59 -4.16
CA LEU A 406 23.41 31.92 -2.84
C LEU A 406 22.80 33.34 -2.75
N ARG A 407 23.10 34.25 -3.68
CA ARG A 407 22.47 35.59 -3.73
C ARG A 407 21.17 35.60 -4.53
N ASP A 408 21.04 34.72 -5.52
CA ASP A 408 19.89 34.67 -6.44
C ASP A 408 18.68 33.91 -5.84
N SER A 409 18.84 33.28 -4.66
CA SER A 409 17.77 32.53 -3.98
C SER A 409 16.73 33.41 -3.27
N ARG A 410 16.64 34.71 -3.59
CA ARG A 410 15.64 35.63 -3.04
C ARG A 410 14.93 36.43 -4.14
N GLN A 411 14.29 35.76 -5.09
CA GLN A 411 13.03 36.26 -5.66
C GLN A 411 12.33 35.21 -6.55
N ASP A 412 11.05 35.05 -6.23
CA ASP A 412 9.93 34.51 -6.99
C ASP A 412 9.80 33.02 -7.32
N SER A 413 8.64 32.53 -6.91
CA SER A 413 8.04 31.20 -6.98
C SER A 413 7.35 30.96 -8.32
N ASP A 414 7.43 29.75 -8.88
CA ASP A 414 6.27 28.99 -9.43
C ASP A 414 6.64 27.51 -9.70
N PRO A 415 5.70 26.57 -9.92
CA PRO A 415 5.77 25.18 -9.48
C PRO A 415 5.94 24.26 -10.71
N ASP A 416 5.96 22.95 -10.48
CA ASP A 416 6.12 21.92 -11.52
C ASP A 416 7.48 21.89 -12.22
N TYR A 417 8.37 21.04 -11.69
CA TYR A 417 8.98 19.89 -12.39
C TYR A 417 10.14 19.36 -11.54
N THR A 418 10.04 18.15 -10.98
CA THR A 418 11.14 17.50 -10.26
C THR A 418 11.45 16.13 -10.86
N GLU A 419 12.60 16.02 -11.55
CA GLU A 419 13.28 14.73 -11.73
C GLU A 419 14.65 14.78 -11.03
N GLN A 420 14.83 13.81 -10.13
CA GLN A 420 16.00 13.63 -9.28
C GLN A 420 17.07 12.83 -10.03
N ILE A 421 18.25 13.43 -10.26
CA ILE A 421 19.46 12.69 -10.61
C ILE A 421 20.35 12.59 -9.37
N ILE A 422 20.40 11.40 -8.79
CA ILE A 422 21.33 11.00 -7.72
C ILE A 422 22.73 10.83 -8.34
N LYS A 423 23.70 11.66 -7.94
CA LYS A 423 25.14 11.43 -8.18
C LYS A 423 25.81 10.91 -6.92
N LYS A 424 26.34 9.68 -6.98
CA LYS A 424 27.34 9.12 -6.04
C LYS A 424 28.72 9.73 -6.29
N PRO A 425 29.58 9.92 -5.28
CA PRO A 425 31.02 10.02 -5.48
C PRO A 425 31.77 8.73 -5.10
N LYS A 426 32.87 8.47 -5.81
CA LYS A 426 33.93 7.49 -5.53
C LYS A 426 35.26 8.24 -5.36
N LEU A 427 36.09 7.82 -4.39
CA LEU A 427 37.57 7.71 -4.40
C LEU A 427 37.99 7.27 -2.98
N ALA A 428 38.39 6.01 -2.76
CA ALA A 428 39.72 5.39 -2.90
C ALA A 428 40.62 5.54 -1.64
N GLU A 429 40.86 4.37 -1.01
CA GLU A 429 42.00 3.85 -0.20
C GLU A 429 43.23 4.75 0.02
N ASN A 430 44.00 4.76 1.13
CA ASN A 430 44.30 3.81 2.22
C ASN A 430 45.03 4.57 3.35
N LEU A 431 44.80 4.25 4.64
CA LEU A 431 45.83 4.28 5.69
C LEU A 431 45.34 3.55 6.96
N MET A 432 46.21 2.70 7.48
CA MET A 432 45.94 1.65 8.46
C MET A 432 46.00 2.11 9.93
N ASN A 433 45.22 1.44 10.77
CA ASN A 433 45.37 1.13 12.20
C ASN A 433 45.79 2.25 13.18
N LEU A 434 44.88 2.58 14.12
CA LEU A 434 45.21 2.62 15.55
C LEU A 434 43.97 2.41 16.42
N ASP A 435 44.11 1.47 17.34
CA ASP A 435 43.19 1.04 18.39
C ASP A 435 42.86 2.19 19.36
N GLY A 436 41.59 2.32 19.78
CA GLY A 436 41.17 3.50 20.55
C GLY A 436 39.69 3.51 20.98
N GLN A 437 39.34 2.64 21.91
CA GLN A 437 38.13 2.65 22.73
C GLN A 437 37.72 4.06 23.25
N ARG A 438 36.42 4.42 23.14
CA ARG A 438 35.53 5.17 24.08
C ARG A 438 34.52 6.05 23.32
N ARG A 439 33.23 6.22 23.68
CA ARG A 439 32.27 5.58 24.60
C ARG A 439 30.90 6.15 24.20
N SER A 440 29.86 5.31 24.23
CA SER A 440 28.47 5.69 23.96
C SER A 440 27.85 6.47 25.14
N SER A 441 27.02 7.47 24.86
CA SER A 441 26.04 8.01 25.81
C SER A 441 24.66 7.39 25.54
N ARG A 442 24.51 6.10 25.81
CA ARG A 442 23.17 5.48 25.91
C ARG A 442 22.63 5.69 27.32
N HIS A 443 21.50 6.39 27.40
CA HIS A 443 20.66 6.41 28.59
C HIS A 443 20.26 4.98 28.97
N ARG A 444 20.48 4.58 30.23
CA ARG A 444 20.24 3.21 30.70
C ARG A 444 18.77 3.10 31.13
N ARG A 445 17.96 2.39 30.35
CA ARG A 445 16.55 2.13 30.69
C ARG A 445 16.41 1.37 32.00
N VAL A 446 15.49 1.80 32.84
CA VAL A 446 15.12 1.10 34.08
C VAL A 446 14.01 0.08 33.78
N ARG A 447 13.97 -1.02 34.54
CA ARG A 447 13.01 -2.13 34.37
C ARG A 447 11.57 -1.61 34.51
N GLY A 448 10.88 -1.42 33.37
CA GLY A 448 9.51 -0.89 33.31
C GLY A 448 9.29 0.21 32.26
N GLU A 449 10.35 0.80 31.71
CA GLU A 449 10.22 1.86 30.69
C GLU A 449 9.90 1.29 29.29
N LYS A 450 8.76 1.68 28.74
CA LYS A 450 8.39 1.47 27.33
C LYS A 450 8.51 2.77 26.56
N GLU A 451 9.26 2.75 25.46
CA GLU A 451 9.34 3.88 24.53
C GLU A 451 8.32 3.67 23.41
N VAL A 452 7.44 4.64 23.19
CA VAL A 452 6.43 4.62 22.14
C VAL A 452 6.73 5.75 21.16
N ILE A 453 7.03 5.39 19.92
CA ILE A 453 7.22 6.36 18.83
C ILE A 453 5.83 6.61 18.22
N ALA A 454 5.33 7.83 18.36
CA ALA A 454 4.05 8.27 17.83
C ALA A 454 4.25 9.06 16.53
N SER A 455 3.43 8.76 15.52
CA SER A 455 3.33 9.50 14.27
C SER A 455 1.99 10.23 14.20
N SER A 456 1.89 11.25 13.33
CA SER A 456 0.70 12.10 13.18
C SER A 456 -0.56 11.34 12.73
N SER A 457 -0.43 10.09 12.29
CA SER A 457 -1.55 9.23 11.90
C SER A 457 -2.07 8.32 13.02
N ASN A 458 -1.49 8.34 14.23
CA ASN A 458 -1.92 7.45 15.30
C ASN A 458 -3.14 7.96 16.09
N THR A 459 -4.13 7.08 16.26
CA THR A 459 -5.31 7.39 17.08
C THR A 459 -5.03 7.22 18.58
N LEU A 460 -5.76 7.95 19.43
CA LEU A 460 -5.62 7.86 20.90
C LEU A 460 -5.85 6.44 21.45
N LYS A 461 -6.67 5.64 20.76
CA LYS A 461 -6.92 4.23 21.11
C LYS A 461 -5.69 3.37 20.84
N GLU A 462 -4.98 3.61 19.74
CA GLU A 462 -3.73 2.90 19.39
C GLU A 462 -2.58 3.24 20.34
N LEU A 463 -2.50 4.49 20.78
CA LEU A 463 -1.47 4.91 21.74
C LEU A 463 -1.70 4.30 23.13
N LYS A 464 -2.96 4.18 23.57
CA LYS A 464 -3.33 3.54 24.84
C LYS A 464 -3.07 2.02 24.88
N ILE A 465 -2.96 1.37 23.73
CA ILE A 465 -2.63 -0.07 23.64
C ILE A 465 -1.10 -0.28 23.69
N LYS A 466 -0.31 0.74 23.30
CA LYS A 466 1.15 0.67 23.23
C LYS A 466 1.86 1.02 24.55
N VAL A 467 1.21 1.80 25.42
CA VAL A 467 1.62 2.06 26.81
C VAL A 467 1.22 0.86 27.66
#